data_AF-A0A0C2FES7-F1
#
_entry.id   AF-A0A0C2FES7-F1
#
_cell.length_a   1.000
_cell.length_b   1.000
_cell.length_c   1.000
_cell.angle_alpha   90.00
_cell.angle_beta   90.00
_cell.angle_gamma   90.00
#
_symmetry.space_group_name_H-M   'P 1'
#
loop_
_entity.id
_entity.type
_entity.pdbx_description
1 polymer ?
#
loop_
_entity_poly.entity_id
_entity_poly.type
_entity_poly.pdbx_seq_one_letter_code
_entity_poly.pdbx_strand_id
1 'polypeptide(L)'
;MQGVSALLSGVIIAFCYGWNVAPCGLATALLLVIAQSSVAQYLKFRGQKDIDSAVEASRIVTESISNTRTIQALCKEDYMYKAYCAAAQEPHRRALAFGNRYHSLLANSFVVMNFAIAYAFGLWLIRNGWSTPYIVFQVIEALNMASFSMMTAASYFPEYIRARISAGIMFTMMRKRPKIDNMSHQGEKPVRFNTNLWCAQQNQPRFENHKLSERKASQNSIR
;
A
#
# COMPACT_ATOMS: atom_id res chain seq x y z
N MET A 1 -2.60 20.10 -4.35
CA MET A 1 -2.09 21.33 -5.02
C MET A 1 -1.01 22.02 -4.19
N GLN A 2 -1.21 22.25 -2.88
CA GLN A 2 -0.23 22.92 -2.00
C GLN A 2 1.19 22.30 -2.02
N GLY A 3 1.31 20.96 -1.98
CA GLY A 3 2.63 20.31 -2.04
C GLY A 3 3.37 20.54 -3.36
N VAL A 4 2.65 20.57 -4.49
CA VAL A 4 3.24 20.79 -5.83
C VAL A 4 3.73 22.23 -5.97
N SER A 5 2.94 23.20 -5.48
CA SER A 5 3.34 24.61 -5.48
C SER A 5 4.55 24.87 -4.59
N ALA A 6 4.60 24.27 -3.40
CA ALA A 6 5.73 24.42 -2.47
C ALA A 6 7.05 23.87 -3.04
N LEU A 7 6.97 22.78 -3.82
CA LEU A 7 8.12 22.21 -4.50
C LEU A 7 8.63 23.09 -5.63
N LEU A 8 7.72 23.60 -6.47
CA LEU A 8 8.08 24.52 -7.54
C LEU A 8 8.77 25.77 -6.97
N SER A 9 8.20 26.38 -5.92
CA SER A 9 8.82 27.53 -5.28
C SER A 9 10.18 27.21 -4.66
N GLY A 10 10.32 26.05 -3.99
CA GLY A 10 11.60 25.64 -3.39
C GLY A 10 12.71 25.43 -4.41
N VAL A 11 12.38 24.81 -5.56
CA VAL A 11 13.33 24.62 -6.67
C VAL A 11 13.72 25.95 -7.30
N ILE A 12 12.77 26.85 -7.52
CA ILE A 12 13.04 28.18 -8.08
C ILE A 12 13.98 28.98 -7.17
N ILE A 13 13.72 29.00 -5.86
CA ILE A 13 14.57 29.68 -4.87
C ILE A 13 15.98 29.07 -4.86
N ALA A 14 16.11 27.74 -4.90
CA ALA A 14 17.41 27.08 -4.94
C ALA A 14 18.24 27.47 -6.18
N PHE A 15 17.61 27.57 -7.35
CA PHE A 15 18.30 27.96 -8.60
C PHE A 15 18.60 29.46 -8.68
N CYS A 16 17.74 30.33 -8.15
CA CYS A 16 17.94 31.78 -8.20
C CYS A 16 19.11 32.27 -7.33
N TYR A 17 19.32 31.66 -6.15
CA TYR A 17 20.32 32.16 -5.19
C TYR A 17 21.74 31.62 -5.40
N GLY A 18 21.94 30.63 -6.29
CA GLY A 18 23.26 30.05 -6.45
C GLY A 18 23.45 29.18 -7.68
N TRP A 19 23.58 29.77 -8.87
CA TRP A 19 23.88 29.05 -10.13
C TRP A 19 25.07 28.08 -10.04
N ASN A 20 26.12 28.39 -9.28
CA ASN A 20 27.32 27.53 -9.13
C ASN A 20 27.23 26.50 -8.01
N VAL A 21 26.36 26.72 -7.02
CA VAL A 21 26.28 25.91 -5.78
C VAL A 21 25.03 25.03 -5.74
N ALA A 22 23.97 25.44 -6.46
CA ALA A 22 22.73 24.70 -6.64
C ALA A 22 22.93 23.33 -7.29
N PRO A 23 23.67 23.15 -8.40
CA PRO A 23 23.78 21.82 -9.03
C PRO A 23 24.54 20.80 -8.18
N CYS A 24 25.60 21.22 -7.47
CA CYS A 24 26.34 20.33 -6.56
C CYS A 24 25.49 19.96 -5.32
N GLY A 25 24.72 20.91 -4.78
CA GLY A 25 23.76 20.67 -3.69
C GLY A 25 22.58 19.80 -4.11
N LEU A 26 22.07 19.98 -5.33
CA LEU A 26 21.00 19.17 -5.90
C LEU A 26 21.48 17.73 -6.13
N ALA A 27 22.70 17.54 -6.64
CA ALA A 27 23.28 16.22 -6.86
C ALA A 27 23.46 15.43 -5.56
N THR A 28 23.93 16.09 -4.49
CA THR A 28 24.03 15.48 -3.16
C THR A 28 22.68 15.23 -2.51
N ALA A 29 21.72 16.15 -2.66
CA ALA A 29 20.35 15.95 -2.19
C ALA A 29 19.68 14.76 -2.91
N LEU A 30 19.87 14.61 -4.22
CA LEU A 30 19.38 13.47 -5.00
C LEU A 30 20.01 12.14 -4.56
N LEU A 31 21.33 12.12 -4.34
CA LEU A 31 22.02 10.94 -3.79
C LEU A 31 21.45 10.53 -2.43
N LEU A 32 21.17 11.49 -1.54
CA LEU A 32 20.56 11.22 -0.25
C LEU A 32 19.12 10.69 -0.40
N VAL A 33 18.32 11.27 -1.28
CA VAL A 33 16.95 10.78 -1.54
C VAL A 33 16.96 9.35 -2.07
N ILE A 34 17.91 9.00 -2.95
CA ILE A 34 18.08 7.63 -3.46
C ILE A 34 18.45 6.66 -2.33
N ALA A 35 19.40 7.03 -1.48
CA ALA A 35 19.81 6.22 -0.33
C ALA A 35 18.65 6.01 0.66
N GLN A 36 17.86 7.05 0.93
CA GLN A 36 16.69 6.94 1.81
C GLN A 36 15.58 6.08 1.18
N SER A 37 15.37 6.21 -0.13
CA SER A 37 14.37 5.44 -0.87
C SER A 37 14.69 3.94 -0.87
N SER A 38 15.96 3.57 -1.02
CA SER A 38 16.37 2.16 -1.00
C SER A 38 16.16 1.50 0.36
N VAL A 39 16.48 2.21 1.46
CA VAL A 39 16.21 1.75 2.83
C VAL A 39 14.71 1.61 3.07
N ALA A 40 13.92 2.58 2.65
CA ALA A 40 12.46 2.53 2.79
C ALA A 40 11.84 1.37 2.00
N GLN A 41 12.33 1.08 0.79
CA GLN A 41 11.89 -0.08 0.01
C GLN A 41 12.27 -1.39 0.67
N TYR A 42 13.47 -1.50 1.24
CA TYR A 42 13.91 -2.69 1.96
C TYR A 42 13.04 -2.98 3.18
N LEU A 43 12.70 -1.93 3.96
CA LEU A 43 11.79 -2.04 5.10
C LEU A 43 10.39 -2.44 4.67
N LYS A 44 9.85 -1.86 3.60
CA LYS A 44 8.53 -2.24 3.05
C LYS A 44 8.49 -3.71 2.62
N PHE A 45 9.52 -4.19 1.92
CA PHE A 45 9.58 -5.57 1.46
C PHE A 45 9.66 -6.57 2.63
N ARG A 46 10.43 -6.26 3.68
CA ARG A 46 10.44 -7.07 4.91
C ARG A 46 9.10 -7.02 5.64
N GLY A 47 8.50 -5.83 5.77
CA GLY A 47 7.20 -5.66 6.43
C GLY A 47 6.09 -6.46 5.75
N GLN A 48 6.10 -6.57 4.42
CA GLN A 48 5.14 -7.41 3.70
C GLN A 48 5.28 -8.89 4.07
N LYS A 49 6.50 -9.41 4.18
CA LYS A 49 6.74 -10.80 4.59
C LYS A 49 6.26 -11.10 6.01
N ASP A 50 6.35 -10.10 6.90
CA ASP A 50 5.83 -10.22 8.26
C ASP A 50 4.31 -10.26 8.26
N ILE A 51 3.67 -9.39 7.47
CA ILE A 51 2.21 -9.41 7.29
C ILE A 51 1.76 -10.76 6.73
N ASP A 52 2.40 -11.27 5.68
CA ASP A 52 2.05 -12.55 5.05
C ASP A 52 2.12 -13.71 6.04
N SER A 53 3.12 -13.73 6.94
CA SER A 53 3.22 -14.75 7.98
C SER A 53 2.11 -14.67 9.05
N ALA A 54 1.48 -13.50 9.22
CA ALA A 54 0.34 -13.30 10.13
C ALA A 54 -1.03 -13.54 9.46
N VAL A 55 -1.09 -13.62 8.13
CA VAL A 55 -2.33 -13.87 7.38
C VAL A 55 -2.94 -15.23 7.73
N GLU A 56 -2.12 -16.27 7.87
CA GLU A 56 -2.63 -17.62 8.13
C GLU A 56 -3.33 -17.72 9.50
N ALA A 57 -2.73 -17.17 10.55
CA ALA A 57 -3.36 -17.11 11.87
C ALA A 57 -4.67 -16.30 11.83
N SER A 58 -4.68 -15.17 11.11
CA SER A 58 -5.88 -14.33 10.95
C SER A 58 -6.99 -15.06 10.18
N ARG A 59 -6.62 -15.89 9.19
CA ARG A 59 -7.56 -16.70 8.42
C ARG A 59 -8.23 -17.76 9.30
N ILE A 60 -7.46 -18.50 10.10
CA ILE A 60 -8.00 -19.51 11.03
C ILE A 60 -8.98 -18.87 12.01
N VAL A 61 -8.65 -17.69 12.55
CA VAL A 61 -9.55 -16.93 13.43
C VAL A 61 -10.82 -16.52 12.71
N THR A 62 -10.69 -15.98 11.49
CA THR A 62 -11.85 -15.53 10.69
C THR A 62 -12.79 -16.69 10.36
N GLU A 63 -12.25 -17.84 9.96
CA GLU A 63 -13.02 -19.06 9.70
C GLU A 63 -13.71 -19.56 10.97
N SER A 64 -13.01 -19.52 12.11
CA SER A 64 -13.55 -19.95 13.40
C SER A 64 -14.71 -19.06 13.85
N ILE A 65 -14.57 -17.74 13.72
CA ILE A 65 -15.62 -16.76 14.09
C ILE A 65 -16.84 -16.90 13.18
N SER A 66 -16.63 -17.12 11.87
CA SER A 66 -17.72 -17.31 10.92
C SER A 66 -18.52 -18.59 11.19
N ASN A 67 -17.87 -19.63 11.75
CA ASN A 67 -18.43 -20.97 11.90
C ASN A 67 -18.52 -21.44 13.36
N THR A 68 -18.64 -20.53 14.33
CA THR A 68 -18.65 -20.85 15.78
C THR A 68 -19.66 -21.94 16.15
N ARG A 69 -20.91 -21.87 15.63
CA ARG A 69 -21.95 -22.87 15.94
C ARG A 69 -21.59 -24.27 15.47
N THR A 70 -20.92 -24.38 14.32
CA THR A 70 -20.49 -25.66 13.75
C THR A 70 -19.35 -26.26 14.59
N ILE A 71 -18.40 -25.43 15.02
CA ILE A 71 -17.28 -25.88 15.87
C ILE A 71 -17.79 -26.38 17.21
N GLN A 72 -18.74 -25.66 17.82
CA GLN A 72 -19.40 -26.06 19.07
C GLN A 72 -20.19 -27.37 18.90
N ALA A 73 -20.93 -27.51 17.80
CA ALA A 73 -21.67 -28.74 17.51
C ALA A 73 -20.75 -29.96 17.30
N LEU A 74 -19.52 -29.74 16.84
CA LEU A 74 -18.49 -30.77 16.65
C LEU A 74 -17.59 -30.97 17.88
N CYS A 75 -17.72 -30.14 18.92
CA CYS A 75 -16.82 -30.09 20.09
C CYS A 75 -15.32 -30.04 19.68
N LYS A 76 -14.98 -29.22 18.68
CA LYS A 76 -13.62 -29.11 18.09
C LYS A 76 -12.90 -27.79 18.42
N GLU A 77 -13.30 -27.10 19.48
CA GLU A 77 -12.69 -25.84 19.91
C GLU A 77 -11.18 -25.98 20.19
N ASP A 78 -10.78 -27.04 20.88
CA ASP A 78 -9.36 -27.29 21.23
C ASP A 78 -8.48 -27.51 19.99
N TYR A 79 -9.04 -28.13 18.94
CA TYR A 79 -8.34 -28.32 17.67
C TYR A 79 -8.07 -26.97 16.98
N MET A 80 -9.07 -26.10 16.90
CA MET A 80 -8.91 -24.77 16.30
C MET A 80 -7.98 -23.88 17.11
N TYR A 81 -8.02 -23.99 18.44
CA TYR A 81 -7.09 -23.28 19.32
C TYR A 81 -5.63 -23.70 19.07
N LYS A 82 -5.36 -25.01 18.98
CA LYS A 82 -4.01 -25.53 18.69
C LYS A 82 -3.53 -25.10 17.31
N ALA A 83 -4.41 -25.15 16.29
CA ALA A 83 -4.08 -24.69 14.94
C ALA A 83 -3.72 -23.20 14.93
N TYR A 84 -4.45 -22.36 15.65
CA TYR A 84 -4.13 -20.94 15.81
C TYR A 84 -2.79 -20.73 16.52
N CYS A 85 -2.52 -21.41 17.64
CA CYS A 85 -1.25 -21.30 18.35
C CYS A 85 -0.05 -21.68 17.47
N ALA A 86 -0.18 -22.76 16.68
CA ALA A 86 0.86 -23.18 15.74
C ALA A 86 1.12 -22.11 14.65
N ALA A 87 0.05 -21.54 14.08
CA ALA A 87 0.16 -20.49 13.07
C ALA A 87 0.67 -19.15 13.64
N ALA A 88 0.39 -18.84 14.91
CA ALA A 88 0.77 -17.59 15.57
C ALA A 88 2.22 -17.58 16.10
N GLN A 89 2.87 -18.74 16.19
CA GLN A 89 4.22 -18.85 16.76
C GLN A 89 5.30 -18.16 15.89
N GLU A 90 5.22 -18.31 14.56
CA GLU A 90 6.11 -17.63 13.61
C GLU A 90 6.02 -16.09 13.69
N PRO A 91 4.82 -15.47 13.55
CA PRO A 91 4.71 -14.02 13.66
C PRO A 91 5.06 -13.52 15.06
N HIS A 92 4.80 -14.29 16.12
CA HIS A 92 5.20 -13.92 17.48
C HIS A 92 6.73 -13.88 17.65
N ARG A 93 7.46 -14.90 17.15
CA ARG A 93 8.93 -14.92 17.22
C ARG A 93 9.55 -13.77 16.43
N ARG A 94 9.00 -13.45 15.25
CA ARG A 94 9.44 -12.30 14.44
C ARG A 94 9.16 -10.96 15.12
N ALA A 95 7.97 -10.81 15.70
CA ALA A 95 7.58 -9.61 16.42
C ALA A 95 8.45 -9.35 17.67
N LEU A 96 8.89 -10.41 18.37
CA LEU A 96 9.83 -10.28 19.48
C LEU A 96 11.24 -9.92 19.01
N ALA A 97 11.73 -10.53 17.93
CA ALA A 97 13.04 -10.22 17.36
C ALA A 97 13.14 -8.77 16.88
N PHE A 98 12.06 -8.22 16.32
CA PHE A 98 11.98 -6.84 15.84
C PHE A 98 10.98 -6.02 16.64
N GLY A 99 11.01 -6.16 17.98
CA GLY A 99 10.10 -5.46 18.89
C GLY A 99 9.82 -4.03 18.41
N ASN A 100 8.54 -3.67 18.29
CA ASN A 100 8.03 -2.45 17.65
C ASN A 100 8.81 -1.14 17.98
N ARG A 101 9.50 -1.12 19.13
CA ARG A 101 10.46 -0.08 19.55
C ARG A 101 11.64 0.10 18.58
N TYR A 102 12.26 -0.97 18.07
CA TYR A 102 13.42 -0.88 17.18
C TYR A 102 13.08 -0.19 15.86
N HIS A 103 11.91 -0.47 15.26
CA HIS A 103 11.50 0.23 14.04
C HIS A 103 11.29 1.74 14.25
N SER A 104 10.64 2.13 15.34
CA SER A 104 10.40 3.55 15.64
C SER A 104 11.70 4.31 15.96
N LEU A 105 12.62 3.66 16.67
CA LEU A 105 13.94 4.22 16.99
C LEU A 105 14.79 4.38 15.72
N LEU A 106 14.84 3.35 14.86
CA LEU A 106 15.57 3.40 13.60
C LEU A 106 15.04 4.54 12.71
N ALA A 107 13.72 4.66 12.56
CA ALA A 107 13.11 5.70 11.73
C ALA A 107 13.47 7.13 12.18
N ASN A 108 13.45 7.41 13.49
CA ASN A 108 13.84 8.74 14.01
C ASN A 108 15.34 9.00 13.84
N SER A 109 16.18 8.00 14.08
CA SER A 109 17.64 8.13 13.90
C SER A 109 18.02 8.47 12.45
N PHE A 110 17.30 7.91 11.46
CA PHE A 110 17.55 8.23 10.05
C PHE A 110 17.27 9.69 9.69
N VAL A 111 16.25 10.30 10.30
CA VAL A 111 15.92 11.72 10.04
C VAL A 111 17.03 12.62 10.57
N VAL A 112 17.45 12.43 11.82
CA VAL A 112 18.50 13.24 12.44
C VAL A 112 19.84 13.06 11.72
N MET A 113 20.16 11.83 11.30
CA MET A 113 21.37 11.54 10.53
C MET A 113 21.35 12.21 9.14
N ASN A 114 20.19 12.28 8.49
CA ASN A 114 20.04 12.98 7.21
C ASN A 114 20.27 14.50 7.37
N PHE A 115 19.70 15.12 8.41
CA PHE A 115 19.96 16.52 8.75
C PHE A 115 21.45 16.77 9.00
N ALA A 116 22.12 15.90 9.77
CA ALA A 116 23.54 16.04 10.06
C ALA A 116 24.41 16.00 8.77
N ILE A 117 24.10 15.11 7.82
CA ILE A 117 24.82 15.01 6.55
C ILE A 117 24.58 16.25 5.68
N ALA A 118 23.34 16.75 5.62
CA ALA A 118 22.99 17.95 4.86
C ALA A 118 23.76 19.19 5.37
N TYR A 119 23.80 19.38 6.69
CA TYR A 119 24.56 20.47 7.31
C TYR A 119 26.07 20.29 7.19
N ALA A 120 26.60 19.07 7.30
CA ALA A 120 28.03 18.80 7.11
C ALA A 120 28.49 19.14 5.67
N PHE A 121 27.67 18.82 4.66
CA PHE A 121 27.94 19.20 3.28
C PHE A 121 27.84 20.72 3.08
N GLY A 122 26.83 21.38 3.67
CA GLY A 122 26.73 22.84 3.67
C GLY A 122 27.97 23.52 4.27
N LEU A 123 28.52 22.96 5.34
CA LEU A 123 29.74 23.46 6.00
C LEU A 123 30.98 23.29 5.11
N TRP A 124 31.10 22.18 4.40
CA TRP A 124 32.18 21.94 3.43
C TRP A 124 32.14 22.98 2.30
N LEU A 125 30.95 23.36 1.84
CA LEU A 125 30.73 24.38 0.82
C LEU A 125 31.19 25.78 1.27
N ILE A 126 30.90 26.13 2.53
CA ILE A 126 31.33 27.39 3.14
C ILE A 126 32.86 27.42 3.28
N ARG A 127 33.47 26.28 3.68
CA ARG A 127 34.93 26.16 3.85
C ARG A 127 35.71 26.39 2.55
N ASN A 128 35.12 26.04 1.40
CA ASN A 128 35.73 26.27 0.10
C ASN A 128 35.57 27.72 -0.41
N GLY A 129 34.78 28.56 0.28
CA GLY A 129 34.59 29.98 -0.06
C GLY A 129 33.57 30.24 -1.16
N TRP A 130 32.75 29.24 -1.52
CA TRP A 130 31.82 29.33 -2.66
C TRP A 130 30.49 29.99 -2.29
N SER A 131 30.20 30.14 -0.99
CA SER A 131 28.92 30.71 -0.50
C SER A 131 29.03 31.27 0.92
N THR A 132 28.18 32.26 1.21
CA THR A 132 27.99 32.82 2.55
C THR A 132 27.18 31.85 3.42
N PRO A 133 27.50 31.69 4.72
CA PRO A 133 26.74 30.83 5.64
C PRO A 133 25.24 31.15 5.69
N TYR A 134 24.87 32.43 5.53
CA TYR A 134 23.48 32.86 5.48
C TYR A 134 22.69 32.23 4.31
N ILE A 135 23.27 32.24 3.10
CA ILE A 135 22.62 31.71 1.90
C ILE A 135 22.44 30.20 2.01
N VAL A 136 23.46 29.49 2.51
CA VAL A 136 23.40 28.04 2.71
C VAL A 136 22.33 27.65 3.71
N PHE A 137 22.24 28.35 4.84
CA PHE A 137 21.19 28.13 5.85
C PHE A 137 19.79 28.37 5.27
N GLN A 138 19.59 29.49 4.57
CA GLN A 138 18.31 29.84 3.96
C GLN A 138 17.85 28.79 2.94
N VAL A 139 18.76 28.29 2.10
CA VAL A 139 18.43 27.26 1.09
C VAL A 139 18.09 25.93 1.74
N ILE A 140 18.84 25.49 2.75
CA ILE A 140 18.56 24.23 3.47
C ILE A 140 17.19 24.30 4.16
N GLU A 141 16.89 25.38 4.87
CA GLU A 141 15.60 25.55 5.56
C GLU A 141 14.42 25.69 4.59
N ALA A 142 14.60 26.39 3.45
CA ALA A 142 13.58 26.46 2.41
C ALA A 142 13.26 25.07 1.81
N LEU A 143 14.29 24.24 1.59
CA LEU A 143 14.13 22.85 1.12
C LEU A 143 13.46 21.95 2.18
N ASN A 144 13.76 22.15 3.47
CA ASN A 144 13.11 21.42 4.55
C ASN A 144 11.61 21.73 4.63
N MET A 145 11.22 23.01 4.55
CA MET A 145 9.81 23.40 4.53
C MET A 145 9.07 22.87 3.29
N ALA A 146 9.71 22.89 2.12
CA ALA A 146 9.14 22.31 0.90
C ALA A 146 8.95 20.79 1.02
N SER A 147 9.94 20.09 1.60
CA SER A 147 9.88 18.64 1.84
C SER A 147 8.78 18.26 2.82
N PHE A 148 8.60 19.03 3.91
CA PHE A 148 7.52 18.81 4.86
C PHE A 148 6.14 18.99 4.20
N SER A 149 5.99 20.02 3.37
CA SER A 149 4.76 20.25 2.59
C SER A 149 4.51 19.17 1.54
N MET A 150 5.56 18.61 0.94
CA MET A 150 5.45 17.44 0.06
C MET A 150 5.02 16.22 0.87
N MET A 151 5.59 15.99 2.06
CA MET A 151 5.28 14.83 2.89
C MET A 151 3.82 14.83 3.34
N THR A 152 3.29 15.98 3.76
CA THR A 152 1.86 16.11 4.08
C THR A 152 0.98 15.88 2.85
N ALA A 153 1.37 16.44 1.70
CA ALA A 153 0.69 16.16 0.43
C ALA A 153 0.73 14.68 0.04
N ALA A 154 1.84 14.00 0.33
CA ALA A 154 2.05 12.61 -0.03
C ALA A 154 1.10 11.65 0.72
N SER A 155 0.74 12.00 1.96
CA SER A 155 -0.23 11.24 2.77
C SER A 155 -1.63 11.17 2.15
N TYR A 156 -1.99 12.09 1.24
CA TYR A 156 -3.29 12.08 0.55
C TYR A 156 -3.32 11.21 -0.71
N PHE A 157 -2.17 10.79 -1.26
CA PHE A 157 -2.13 9.92 -2.45
C PHE A 157 -2.90 8.60 -2.30
N PRO A 158 -2.78 7.82 -1.20
CA PRO A 158 -3.51 6.56 -1.09
C PRO A 158 -5.03 6.75 -1.14
N GLU A 159 -5.57 7.84 -0.58
CA GLU A 159 -7.00 8.14 -0.67
C GLU A 159 -7.44 8.45 -2.09
N TYR A 160 -6.65 9.22 -2.82
CA TYR A 160 -6.92 9.50 -4.22
C TYR A 160 -6.95 8.21 -5.07
N ILE A 161 -5.99 7.30 -4.83
CA ILE A 161 -5.94 5.99 -5.52
C ILE A 161 -7.19 5.17 -5.16
N ARG A 162 -7.56 5.10 -3.88
CA ARG A 162 -8.76 4.38 -3.42
C ARG A 162 -10.04 4.93 -4.05
N ALA A 163 -10.18 6.26 -4.11
CA ALA A 163 -11.33 6.92 -4.74
C ALA A 163 -11.41 6.59 -6.24
N ARG A 164 -10.27 6.63 -6.94
CA ARG A 164 -10.17 6.26 -8.37
C ARG A 164 -10.58 4.82 -8.63
N ILE A 165 -10.11 3.88 -7.82
CA ILE A 165 -10.48 2.46 -7.94
C ILE A 165 -11.98 2.27 -7.71
N SER A 166 -12.52 2.88 -6.65
CA SER A 166 -13.94 2.78 -6.29
C SER A 166 -14.85 3.35 -7.38
N ALA A 167 -14.49 4.52 -7.93
CA ALA A 167 -15.19 5.10 -9.08
C ALA A 167 -15.11 4.19 -10.30
N GLY A 168 -13.95 3.56 -10.57
CA GLY A 168 -13.79 2.58 -11.65
C GLY A 168 -14.72 1.39 -11.53
N ILE A 169 -14.89 0.85 -10.32
CA ILE A 169 -15.85 -0.24 -10.04
C ILE A 169 -17.29 0.23 -10.28
N MET A 170 -17.64 1.42 -9.79
CA MET A 170 -18.97 2.00 -10.00
C MET A 170 -19.29 2.18 -11.49
N PHE A 171 -18.38 2.74 -12.28
CA PHE A 171 -18.56 2.87 -13.74
C PHE A 171 -18.64 1.51 -14.44
N THR A 172 -17.88 0.52 -13.97
CA THR A 172 -17.92 -0.85 -14.50
C THR A 172 -19.28 -1.49 -14.23
N MET A 173 -19.82 -1.34 -13.01
CA MET A 173 -21.15 -1.83 -12.64
C MET A 173 -22.24 -1.15 -13.47
N MET A 174 -22.18 0.17 -13.64
CA MET A 174 -23.16 0.92 -14.45
C MET A 174 -23.15 0.50 -15.93
N ARG A 175 -21.98 0.18 -16.50
CA ARG A 175 -21.87 -0.25 -17.91
C ARG A 175 -22.21 -1.72 -18.13
N LYS A 176 -22.31 -2.53 -17.07
CA LYS A 176 -22.57 -3.97 -17.17
C LYS A 176 -24.03 -4.20 -17.57
N ARG A 177 -24.25 -4.68 -18.80
CA ARG A 177 -25.58 -5.13 -19.23
C ARG A 177 -25.86 -6.55 -18.73
N PRO A 178 -26.96 -6.79 -17.99
CA PRO A 178 -27.31 -8.14 -17.53
C PRO A 178 -27.75 -9.02 -18.71
N LYS A 179 -27.45 -10.32 -18.65
CA LYS A 179 -27.87 -11.30 -19.67
C LYS A 179 -29.39 -11.50 -19.67
N ILE A 180 -30.02 -11.36 -18.51
CA ILE A 180 -31.48 -11.35 -18.34
C ILE A 180 -31.82 -9.92 -17.94
N ASP A 181 -32.42 -9.17 -18.85
CA ASP A 181 -32.80 -7.79 -18.62
C ASP A 181 -34.24 -7.73 -18.08
N ASN A 182 -34.38 -7.53 -16.78
CA ASN A 182 -35.67 -7.42 -16.11
C ASN A 182 -36.38 -6.08 -16.42
N MET A 183 -35.66 -5.10 -16.97
CA MET A 183 -36.19 -3.77 -17.30
C MET A 183 -36.64 -3.70 -18.78
N SER A 184 -36.37 -4.73 -19.57
CA SER A 184 -36.81 -4.79 -20.97
C SER A 184 -38.30 -5.09 -21.07
N HIS A 185 -39.02 -4.29 -21.86
CA HIS A 185 -40.45 -4.51 -22.16
C HIS A 185 -40.71 -5.50 -23.30
N GLN A 186 -39.67 -6.17 -23.81
CA GLN A 186 -39.76 -7.05 -24.98
C GLN A 186 -40.31 -8.46 -24.69
N GLY A 187 -40.81 -8.71 -23.47
CA GLY A 187 -41.38 -10.00 -23.08
C GLY A 187 -42.90 -10.08 -23.32
N GLU A 188 -43.38 -11.23 -23.78
CA GLU A 188 -44.81 -11.53 -23.83
C GLU A 188 -45.39 -11.61 -22.40
N LYS A 189 -46.55 -10.98 -22.20
CA LYS A 189 -47.31 -11.02 -20.93
C LYS A 189 -48.55 -11.89 -21.11
N PRO A 190 -48.47 -13.22 -20.91
CA PRO A 190 -49.61 -14.11 -21.10
C PRO A 190 -50.70 -13.89 -20.03
N VAL A 191 -51.96 -13.84 -20.47
CA VAL A 191 -53.15 -13.62 -19.61
C VAL A 191 -53.59 -14.90 -18.88
N ARG A 192 -53.19 -16.08 -19.37
CA ARG A 192 -53.43 -17.38 -18.72
C ARG A 192 -52.12 -18.15 -18.57
N PHE A 193 -51.86 -18.62 -17.36
CA PHE A 193 -50.73 -19.49 -17.04
C PHE A 193 -51.18 -20.96 -17.13
N ASN A 194 -50.54 -21.74 -17.99
CA ASN A 194 -50.62 -23.21 -17.96
C ASN A 194 -49.22 -23.75 -17.73
N THR A 195 -48.98 -24.39 -16.58
CA THR A 195 -47.62 -24.71 -16.11
C THR A 195 -47.20 -26.09 -16.60
N ASN A 196 -46.47 -26.16 -17.71
CA ASN A 196 -45.77 -27.35 -18.17
C ASN A 196 -44.26 -27.22 -17.91
N LEU A 197 -43.81 -27.67 -16.75
CA LEU A 197 -42.39 -27.70 -16.40
C LEU A 197 -41.69 -28.88 -17.10
N TRP A 198 -40.93 -28.59 -18.15
CA TRP A 198 -39.97 -29.53 -18.70
C TRP A 198 -38.67 -29.46 -17.89
N CYS A 199 -38.13 -30.62 -17.50
CA CYS A 199 -36.89 -30.73 -16.71
C CYS A 199 -35.72 -30.07 -17.47
N ALA A 200 -35.40 -28.82 -17.13
CA ALA A 200 -34.25 -28.10 -17.65
C ALA A 200 -33.07 -28.23 -16.67
N GLN A 201 -32.00 -28.91 -17.11
CA GLN A 201 -30.76 -28.97 -16.34
C GLN A 201 -30.03 -27.63 -16.45
N GLN A 202 -30.22 -26.75 -15.47
CA GLN A 202 -29.47 -25.50 -15.37
C GLN A 202 -28.09 -25.75 -14.76
N ASN A 203 -27.05 -25.62 -15.58
CA ASN A 203 -25.68 -25.63 -15.10
C ASN A 203 -25.32 -24.23 -14.56
N GLN A 204 -25.04 -24.10 -13.27
CA GLN A 204 -24.71 -22.80 -12.68
C GLN A 204 -23.31 -22.33 -13.10
N PRO A 205 -23.16 -21.12 -13.69
CA PRO A 205 -21.87 -20.63 -14.18
C PRO A 205 -20.85 -20.33 -13.05
N ARG A 206 -21.27 -20.36 -11.78
CA ARG A 206 -20.39 -20.12 -10.63
C ARG A 206 -19.31 -21.20 -10.46
N PHE A 207 -19.61 -22.44 -10.85
CA PHE A 207 -18.72 -23.59 -10.65
C PHE A 207 -17.65 -23.75 -11.73
N GLU A 208 -17.83 -23.14 -12.89
CA GLU A 208 -16.89 -23.27 -14.02
C GLU A 208 -15.69 -22.35 -13.87
N ASN A 209 -15.90 -21.13 -13.38
CA ASN A 209 -14.83 -20.17 -13.10
C ASN A 209 -13.92 -20.58 -11.93
N HIS A 210 -14.47 -21.25 -10.92
CA HIS A 210 -13.69 -21.78 -9.79
C HIS A 210 -12.76 -22.94 -10.22
N LYS A 211 -13.25 -23.83 -11.10
CA LYS A 211 -12.44 -24.91 -11.69
C LYS A 211 -11.32 -24.38 -12.60
N LEU A 212 -11.55 -23.26 -13.28
CA LEU A 212 -10.53 -22.59 -14.11
C LEU A 212 -9.46 -21.88 -13.27
N SER A 213 -9.81 -21.30 -12.12
CA SER A 213 -8.82 -20.71 -11.20
C SER A 213 -7.96 -21.78 -10.51
N GLU A 214 -8.56 -22.90 -10.10
CA GLU A 214 -7.82 -24.03 -9.49
C GLU A 214 -6.88 -24.70 -10.50
N ARG A 215 -7.27 -24.84 -11.77
CA ARG A 215 -6.38 -25.36 -12.83
C ARG A 215 -5.21 -24.41 -13.14
N LYS A 216 -5.43 -23.09 -13.11
CA LYS A 216 -4.35 -22.11 -13.27
C LYS A 216 -3.40 -22.09 -12.06
N ALA A 217 -3.91 -22.27 -10.84
CA ALA A 217 -3.09 -22.40 -9.64
C ALA A 217 -2.24 -23.70 -9.65
N SER A 218 -2.81 -24.82 -10.13
CA SER A 218 -2.10 -26.09 -10.27
C SER A 218 -1.00 -26.05 -11.36
N GLN A 219 -1.22 -25.37 -12.48
CA GLN A 219 -0.19 -25.23 -13.52
C GLN A 219 0.99 -24.34 -13.10
N ASN A 220 0.78 -23.37 -12.21
CA ASN A 220 1.84 -22.47 -11.75
C ASN A 220 2.68 -23.03 -10.59
N SER A 221 2.27 -24.16 -9.99
CA SER A 221 3.03 -24.87 -8.94
C SER A 221 3.95 -25.97 -9.50
N ILE A 222 3.93 -26.22 -10.81
CA ILE A 222 4.70 -27.27 -11.49
C ILE A 222 5.81 -26.64 -12.39
N ARG A 223 6.06 -25.33 -12.27
CA ARG A 223 7.10 -24.61 -13.01
C ARG A 223 8.08 -23.92 -12.08
#